data_AF-A0A1T4S3U3-F1
#
_entry.id   AF-A0A1T4S3U3-F1
#
_cell.length_a   1.000
_cell.length_b   1.000
_cell.length_c   1.000
_cell.angle_alpha   90.00
_cell.angle_beta   90.00
_cell.angle_gamma   90.00
#
_symmetry.space_group_name_H-M   'P 1'
#
loop_
_entity.id
_entity.type
_entity.pdbx_description
1 polymer ?
#
loop_
_entity_poly.entity_id
_entity_poly.type
_entity_poly.pdbx_seq_one_letter_code
_entity_poly.pdbx_strand_id
1 'polypeptide(L)'
;MILNCLEGKKLDLDELAFLDFVLIYSEEFEGPRNLHPVVPNYLAELPHKRSTLHESLDLFISRGLINKLYDSDGIVYEANDLTHEFVSCLKSNYYKLAWKNLIWIEDNLYNLKFKYRSNINLVRLSDDY
;
A
#
# COMPACT_ATOMS: atom_id res chain seq x y z
N MET A 1 -8.58 1.29 1.07
CA MET A 1 -8.35 2.63 0.49
C MET A 1 -7.38 2.59 -0.68
N ILE A 2 -6.18 2.01 -0.53
CA ILE A 2 -5.20 1.89 -1.63
C ILE A 2 -5.81 1.19 -2.85
N LEU A 3 -6.36 -0.02 -2.66
CA LEU A 3 -7.03 -0.77 -3.74
C LEU A 3 -8.18 0.02 -4.40
N ASN A 4 -8.90 0.82 -3.63
CA ASN A 4 -9.98 1.66 -4.15
C ASN A 4 -9.46 2.83 -5.00
N CYS A 5 -8.38 3.48 -4.56
CA CYS A 5 -7.79 4.58 -5.31
C CYS A 5 -7.18 4.06 -6.62
N LEU A 6 -6.61 2.86 -6.57
CA LEU A 6 -5.96 2.20 -7.70
C LEU A 6 -6.92 1.21 -8.38
N GLU A 7 -8.15 1.65 -8.63
CA GLU A 7 -9.20 0.82 -9.22
C GLU A 7 -8.73 0.17 -10.54
N GLY A 8 -9.06 -1.11 -10.71
CA GLY A 8 -8.63 -1.91 -11.87
C GLY A 8 -7.17 -2.39 -11.81
N LYS A 9 -6.39 -2.04 -10.78
CA LYS A 9 -5.04 -2.59 -10.57
C LYS A 9 -5.07 -3.80 -9.64
N LYS A 10 -4.24 -4.78 -9.96
CA LYS A 10 -3.93 -5.94 -9.13
C LYS A 10 -2.59 -5.69 -8.44
N LEU A 11 -2.56 -5.85 -7.12
CA LEU A 11 -1.38 -5.59 -6.30
C LEU A 11 -1.08 -6.82 -5.44
N ASP A 12 0.19 -7.21 -5.37
CA ASP A 12 0.63 -8.24 -4.43
C ASP A 12 0.79 -7.67 -3.01
N LEU A 13 1.10 -8.54 -2.04
CA LEU A 13 1.27 -8.15 -0.64
C LEU A 13 2.45 -7.18 -0.42
N ASP A 14 3.51 -7.33 -1.22
CA ASP A 14 4.72 -6.52 -1.18
C ASP A 14 4.46 -5.09 -1.65
N GLU A 15 3.78 -4.96 -2.78
CA GLU A 15 3.32 -3.69 -3.33
C GLU A 15 2.32 -3.01 -2.39
N LEU A 16 1.37 -3.74 -1.81
CA LEU A 16 0.43 -3.15 -0.85
C LEU A 16 1.11 -2.66 0.43
N ALA A 17 2.03 -3.45 1.00
CA ALA A 17 2.78 -3.06 2.21
C ALA A 17 3.64 -1.82 1.94
N PHE A 18 4.28 -1.76 0.77
CA PHE A 18 5.05 -0.61 0.35
C PHE A 18 4.18 0.63 0.16
N LEU A 19 3.05 0.51 -0.52
CA LEU A 19 2.15 1.66 -0.75
C LEU A 19 1.49 2.13 0.55
N ASP A 20 1.19 1.24 1.52
CA ASP A 20 0.74 1.63 2.86
C ASP A 20 1.81 2.42 3.61
N PHE A 21 3.07 2.00 3.49
CA PHE A 21 4.20 2.74 4.06
C PHE A 21 4.36 4.12 3.40
N VAL A 22 4.33 4.20 2.07
CA VAL A 22 4.42 5.47 1.33
C VAL A 22 3.23 6.38 1.66
N LEU A 23 2.03 5.82 1.87
CA LEU A 23 0.85 6.59 2.27
C LEU A 23 1.06 7.34 3.59
N ILE A 24 1.72 6.68 4.56
CA ILE A 24 2.03 7.26 5.86
C ILE A 24 3.19 8.26 5.77
N TYR A 25 4.24 7.89 5.03
CA TYR A 25 5.51 8.62 4.96
C TYR A 25 5.73 9.34 3.62
N SER A 26 4.66 9.86 3.00
CA SER A 26 4.71 10.41 1.63
C SER A 26 5.75 11.53 1.44
N GLU A 27 6.04 12.32 2.47
CA GLU A 27 7.01 13.43 2.42
C GLU A 27 8.44 12.92 2.19
N GLU A 28 8.77 11.74 2.73
CA GLU A 28 10.07 11.08 2.53
C GLU A 28 10.27 10.59 1.08
N PHE A 29 9.17 10.54 0.30
CA PHE A 29 9.17 10.14 -1.11
C PHE A 29 8.89 11.33 -2.04
N GLU A 30 9.13 12.56 -1.58
CA GLU A 30 8.88 13.81 -2.32
C GLU A 30 7.38 14.10 -2.54
N GLY A 31 6.53 13.55 -1.68
CA GLY A 31 5.09 13.70 -1.71
C GLY A 31 4.54 14.69 -0.68
N PRO A 32 3.20 14.67 -0.46
CA PRO A 32 2.55 15.49 0.54
C PRO A 32 3.00 15.14 1.97
N ARG A 33 2.63 16.00 2.92
CA ARG A 33 3.00 15.84 4.34
C ARG A 33 2.67 14.45 4.88
N ASN A 34 3.58 13.93 5.71
CA ASN A 34 3.39 12.66 6.41
C ASN A 34 2.13 12.67 7.29
N LEU A 35 1.44 11.53 7.32
CA LEU A 35 0.29 11.33 8.21
C LEU A 35 0.74 11.15 9.66
N HIS A 36 1.91 10.54 9.87
CA HIS A 36 2.51 10.32 11.18
C HIS A 36 3.80 11.13 11.32
N PRO A 37 4.15 11.57 12.53
CA PRO A 37 5.46 12.15 12.79
C PRO A 37 6.58 11.15 12.47
N VAL A 38 7.66 11.61 11.84
CA VAL A 38 8.83 10.78 11.60
C VAL A 38 9.57 10.56 12.92
N VAL A 39 9.74 9.30 13.31
CA VAL A 39 10.54 8.90 14.48
C VAL A 39 11.89 8.31 14.01
N PRO A 40 12.93 8.33 14.85
CA PRO A 40 14.17 7.62 14.55
C PRO A 40 13.88 6.16 14.20
N ASN A 41 14.49 5.65 13.12
CA ASN A 41 14.30 4.29 12.60
C ASN A 41 12.88 3.95 12.11
N TYR A 42 12.10 4.92 11.61
CA TYR A 42 10.77 4.68 11.05
C TYR A 42 10.72 3.59 9.95
N LEU A 43 11.83 3.35 9.24
CA LEU A 43 11.96 2.24 8.27
C LEU A 43 11.71 0.85 8.90
N ALA A 44 11.98 0.69 10.20
CA ALA A 44 11.72 -0.55 10.94
C ALA A 44 10.22 -0.85 11.11
N GLU A 45 9.34 0.10 10.79
CA GLU A 45 7.89 -0.13 10.79
C GLU A 45 7.44 -0.97 9.60
N LEU A 46 8.17 -0.95 8.48
CA LEU A 46 7.74 -1.62 7.24
C LEU A 46 7.51 -3.15 7.42
N PRO A 47 8.40 -3.92 8.08
CA PRO A 47 8.14 -5.34 8.34
C PRO A 47 6.93 -5.60 9.24
N HIS A 48 6.72 -4.77 10.27
CA HIS A 48 5.56 -4.86 11.18
C HIS A 48 4.25 -4.52 10.47
N LYS A 49 4.29 -3.54 9.56
CA LYS A 49 3.16 -3.16 8.72
C LYS A 49 2.77 -4.29 7.78
N ARG A 50 3.74 -4.99 7.19
CA ARG A 50 3.49 -6.14 6.32
C ARG A 50 2.73 -7.26 7.03
N SER A 51 3.13 -7.65 8.24
CA SER A 51 2.43 -8.72 8.98
C SER A 51 1.00 -8.32 9.34
N THR A 52 0.83 -7.11 9.88
CA THR A 52 -0.49 -6.57 10.22
C THR A 52 -1.38 -6.42 8.99
N LEU A 53 -0.81 -6.03 7.85
CA LEU A 53 -1.52 -5.91 6.59
C LEU A 53 -2.04 -7.28 6.12
N HIS A 54 -1.22 -8.33 6.20
CA HIS A 54 -1.66 -9.67 5.82
C HIS A 54 -2.90 -10.11 6.60
N GLU A 55 -2.89 -9.97 7.93
CA GLU A 55 -4.03 -10.29 8.79
C GLU A 55 -5.27 -9.45 8.43
N SER A 56 -5.08 -8.17 8.11
CA SER A 56 -6.18 -7.29 7.69
C SER A 56 -6.78 -7.67 6.33
N LEU A 57 -5.95 -8.15 5.40
CA LEU A 57 -6.41 -8.60 4.08
C LEU A 57 -7.28 -9.85 4.22
N ASP A 58 -6.87 -10.81 5.04
CA ASP A 58 -7.67 -12.00 5.34
C ASP A 58 -9.04 -11.62 5.94
N LEU A 59 -9.06 -10.64 6.84
CA LEU A 59 -10.30 -10.10 7.42
C LEU A 59 -11.21 -9.48 6.35
N PHE A 60 -10.66 -8.70 5.42
CA PHE A 60 -11.44 -8.07 4.34
C PHE A 60 -11.95 -9.08 3.32
N ILE A 61 -11.16 -10.09 2.98
CA ILE A 61 -11.57 -11.20 2.12
C ILE A 61 -12.71 -11.99 2.77
N SER A 62 -12.61 -12.29 4.07
CA SER A 62 -13.67 -13.01 4.80
C SER A 62 -15.02 -12.27 4.81
N ARG A 63 -15.00 -10.95 4.56
CA ARG A 63 -16.19 -10.08 4.45
C ARG A 63 -16.57 -9.75 3.01
N GLY A 64 -15.87 -10.30 2.01
CA GLY A 64 -16.09 -10.00 0.60
C GLY A 64 -15.73 -8.57 0.19
N LEU A 65 -15.00 -7.83 1.02
CA LEU A 65 -14.70 -6.41 0.78
C LEU A 65 -13.62 -6.18 -0.28
N ILE A 66 -12.84 -7.20 -0.63
CA ILE A 66 -11.81 -7.19 -1.67
C ILE A 66 -11.76 -8.57 -2.33
N ASN A 67 -11.24 -8.66 -3.55
CA ASN A 67 -11.01 -9.95 -4.19
C ASN A 67 -9.57 -10.41 -3.97
N LYS A 68 -9.40 -11.73 -3.83
CA LYS A 68 -8.11 -12.42 -3.87
C LYS A 68 -8.05 -13.24 -5.15
N LEU A 69 -7.04 -12.98 -5.97
CA LEU A 69 -6.81 -13.66 -7.23
C LEU A 69 -5.48 -14.42 -7.20
N TYR A 70 -5.41 -15.46 -8.03
CA TYR A 70 -4.20 -16.25 -8.26
C TYR A 70 -3.72 -15.95 -9.67
N ASP A 71 -2.50 -15.47 -9.78
CA ASP A 71 -1.80 -15.21 -11.04
C ASP A 71 -0.58 -16.15 -11.16
N SER A 72 0.07 -16.19 -12.33
CA SER A 72 1.26 -17.02 -12.56
C SER A 72 2.39 -16.73 -11.57
N ASP A 73 2.45 -15.50 -11.06
CA ASP A 73 3.52 -15.01 -10.19
C ASP A 73 3.13 -15.01 -8.70
N GLY A 74 1.91 -15.45 -8.35
CA GLY A 74 1.47 -15.60 -6.96
C GLY A 74 0.08 -15.04 -6.67
N ILE A 75 -0.09 -14.50 -5.46
CA ILE A 75 -1.38 -13.98 -4.97
C ILE A 75 -1.41 -12.46 -5.18
N VAL A 76 -2.49 -11.98 -5.77
CA VAL A 76 -2.78 -10.55 -5.93
C VAL A 76 -4.15 -10.20 -5.39
N TYR A 77 -4.31 -8.94 -4.99
CA TYR A 77 -5.53 -8.39 -4.44
C TYR A 77 -6.02 -7.23 -5.31
N GLU A 78 -7.33 -7.10 -5.43
CA GLU A 78 -7.98 -6.04 -6.20
C GLU A 78 -9.22 -5.51 -5.46
N ALA A 79 -9.60 -4.28 -5.78
CA ALA A 79 -10.88 -3.72 -5.33
C ALA A 79 -12.05 -4.38 -6.07
N ASN A 80 -13.20 -4.40 -5.41
CA ASN A 80 -14.50 -4.77 -5.97
C ASN A 80 -15.56 -3.72 -5.57
N ASP A 81 -16.80 -3.90 -6.02
CA ASP A 81 -17.88 -2.94 -5.75
C ASP A 81 -18.07 -2.64 -4.25
N LEU A 82 -17.97 -3.68 -3.39
CA LEU A 82 -18.07 -3.51 -1.94
C LEU A 82 -16.88 -2.74 -1.35
N THR A 83 -15.69 -2.79 -1.98
CA THR A 83 -14.57 -1.92 -1.61
C THR A 83 -14.98 -0.45 -1.75
N HIS A 84 -15.60 -0.09 -2.87
CA HIS A 84 -16.03 1.28 -3.17
C HIS A 84 -17.09 1.77 -2.20
N GLU A 85 -18.10 0.95 -1.94
CA GLU A 85 -19.14 1.26 -0.96
C GLU A 85 -18.54 1.45 0.45
N PHE A 86 -17.67 0.53 0.88
CA PHE A 86 -17.04 0.60 2.20
C PHE A 86 -16.19 1.85 2.38
N VAL A 87 -15.34 2.16 1.39
CA VAL A 87 -14.47 3.35 1.45
C VAL A 87 -15.29 4.64 1.42
N SER A 88 -16.41 4.69 0.69
CA SER A 88 -17.30 5.87 0.66
C SER A 88 -17.92 6.19 2.03
N CYS A 89 -18.01 5.20 2.93
CA CYS A 89 -18.53 5.38 4.28
C CYS A 89 -17.52 6.09 5.22
N LEU A 90 -16.24 6.18 4.84
CA LEU A 90 -15.19 6.80 5.64
C LEU A 90 -15.29 8.33 5.57
N LYS A 91 -15.37 9.00 6.73
CA LYS A 91 -15.59 10.46 6.80
C LYS A 91 -14.63 11.21 7.71
N SER A 92 -13.69 10.51 8.34
CA SER A 92 -12.79 11.12 9.32
C SER A 92 -11.85 12.16 8.68
N ASN A 93 -11.34 13.09 9.49
CA ASN A 93 -10.31 14.03 9.01
C ASN A 93 -9.03 13.28 8.61
N TYR A 94 -8.70 12.19 9.31
CA TYR A 94 -7.60 11.31 8.94
C TYR A 94 -7.79 10.74 7.54
N TYR A 95 -8.99 10.25 7.23
CA TYR A 95 -9.33 9.74 5.89
C TYR A 95 -9.11 10.80 4.81
N LYS A 96 -9.55 12.05 5.03
CA LYS A 96 -9.35 13.14 4.05
C LYS A 96 -7.88 13.44 3.79
N LEU A 97 -7.02 13.38 4.81
CA LEU A 97 -5.58 13.55 4.66
C LEU A 97 -4.97 12.38 3.89
N ALA A 98 -5.30 11.16 4.29
CA ALA A 98 -4.84 9.95 3.60
C ALA A 98 -5.28 9.95 2.12
N TRP A 99 -6.49 10.42 1.83
CA TRP A 99 -6.98 10.51 0.45
C TRP A 99 -6.16 11.46 -0.43
N LYS A 100 -5.68 12.58 0.11
CA LYS A 100 -4.78 13.48 -0.62
C LYS A 100 -3.45 12.79 -0.97
N ASN A 101 -2.89 12.04 -0.02
CA ASN A 101 -1.67 11.27 -0.24
C ASN A 101 -1.90 10.15 -1.25
N LEU A 102 -3.08 9.50 -1.24
CA LEU A 102 -3.46 8.47 -2.20
C LEU A 102 -3.55 9.00 -3.64
N ILE A 103 -4.15 10.17 -3.85
CA ILE A 103 -4.19 10.82 -5.17
C ILE A 103 -2.76 11.05 -5.68
N TRP A 104 -1.88 11.56 -4.82
CA TRP A 104 -0.48 11.74 -5.18
C TRP A 104 0.22 10.41 -5.49
N ILE A 105 -0.05 9.34 -4.74
CA ILE A 105 0.49 7.99 -5.01
C ILE A 105 0.02 7.49 -6.38
N GLU A 106 -1.26 7.68 -6.73
CA GLU A 106 -1.80 7.29 -8.03
C GLU A 106 -1.04 7.98 -9.17
N ASP A 107 -0.85 9.29 -9.08
CA ASP A 107 -0.11 10.10 -10.06
C ASP A 107 1.37 9.69 -10.18
N ASN A 108 1.97 9.18 -9.09
CA ASN A 108 3.40 8.84 -9.01
C ASN A 108 3.67 7.33 -9.01
N LEU A 109 2.65 6.50 -9.27
CA LEU A 109 2.70 5.06 -9.04
C LEU A 109 3.86 4.38 -9.78
N TYR A 110 4.10 4.78 -11.04
CA TYR A 110 5.18 4.21 -11.85
C TYR A 110 6.56 4.48 -11.23
N ASN A 111 6.82 5.72 -10.80
CA ASN A 111 8.08 6.11 -10.18
C ASN A 111 8.28 5.37 -8.84
N LEU A 112 7.24 5.30 -8.02
CA LEU A 112 7.25 4.60 -6.74
C LEU A 112 7.53 3.09 -6.92
N LYS A 113 6.84 2.44 -7.86
CA LYS A 113 7.09 1.02 -8.18
C LYS A 113 8.50 0.79 -8.73
N PHE A 114 9.02 1.72 -9.54
CA PHE A 114 10.41 1.65 -10.02
C PHE A 114 11.40 1.75 -8.86
N LYS A 115 11.29 2.77 -8.00
CA LYS A 115 12.12 2.92 -6.79
C LYS A 115 12.07 1.68 -5.89
N TYR A 116 10.88 1.08 -5.70
CA TYR A 116 10.71 -0.14 -4.91
C TYR A 116 11.46 -1.34 -5.50
N ARG A 117 11.26 -1.62 -6.79
CA ARG A 117 11.87 -2.77 -7.48
C ARG A 117 13.40 -2.63 -7.59
N SER A 118 13.90 -1.42 -7.82
CA SER A 118 15.34 -1.14 -7.84
C SER A 118 16.01 -1.40 -6.49
N ASN A 119 15.36 -1.04 -5.38
CA ASN A 119 15.90 -1.28 -4.04
C ASN A 119 15.88 -2.76 -3.64
N ILE A 120 14.84 -3.53 -4.02
CA ILE A 120 14.80 -4.98 -3.78
C ILE A 120 15.90 -5.71 -4.56
N ASN A 121 16.15 -5.32 -5.81
CA ASN A 121 17.20 -5.94 -6.61
C ASN A 121 18.59 -5.71 -6.01
N LEU A 122 18.83 -4.58 -5.33
CA LEU A 122 20.09 -4.31 -4.64
C LEU A 122 20.26 -5.16 -3.37
N VAL A 123 19.18 -5.38 -2.59
CA VAL A 123 19.22 -6.21 -1.37
C VAL A 123 19.36 -7.70 -1.70
N ARG A 124 18.68 -8.18 -2.76
CA ARG A 124 18.85 -9.57 -3.22
C ARG A 124 20.25 -9.88 -3.74
N LEU A 125 20.94 -8.89 -4.32
CA LEU A 125 22.34 -9.04 -4.77
C LEU A 125 23.36 -8.98 -3.62
N SER A 126 22.99 -8.47 -2.44
CA SER A 126 23.87 -8.42 -1.26
C SER A 126 23.74 -9.63 -0.32
N ASP A 127 22.63 -10.37 -0.40
CA ASP A 127 22.41 -11.59 0.38
C ASP A 127 22.93 -12.86 -0.32
N ASP A 128 23.46 -12.72 -1.55
CA ASP A 128 24.05 -13.81 -2.37
C ASP A 128 25.60 -13.85 -2.31
N TYR A 129 26.24 -13.23 -1.29
CA TYR A 129 27.70 -13.26 -1.07
C TYR A 129 28.10 -13.59 0.37
#